data_AF-A0A6A6EHX8-F1
#
_entry.id   AF-A0A6A6EHX8-F1
#
_cell.length_a   1.000
_cell.length_b   1.000
_cell.length_c   1.000
_cell.angle_alpha   90.00
_cell.angle_beta   90.00
_cell.angle_gamma   90.00
#
_symmetry.space_group_name_H-M   'P 1'
#
loop_
_entity.id
_entity.type
_entity.pdbx_description
1 polymer ?
#
loop_
_entity_poly.entity_id
_entity_poly.type
_entity_poly.pdbx_seq_one_letter_code
_entity_poly.pdbx_strand_id
1 'polypeptide(L)' 'MAGKHKNRQSFRDPTRPRRKRLSECERTQILTLYNIAGWNKTAIARKLGLARLTVQLCINEASSHPSSNT' A
#
# COMPACT_ATOMS: atom_id res chain seq x y z
N MET A 1 15.26 -20.26 25.65
CA MET A 1 15.28 -19.80 24.24
C MET A 1 14.46 -18.52 24.12
N ALA A 2 15.04 -17.35 24.39
CA ALA A 2 14.35 -16.07 24.18
C ALA A 2 14.51 -15.68 22.70
N GLY A 3 13.56 -16.10 21.87
CA GLY A 3 13.54 -15.74 20.46
C GLY A 3 13.45 -14.23 20.33
N LYS A 4 14.56 -13.58 19.96
CA LYS A 4 14.59 -12.19 19.50
C LYS A 4 13.66 -12.09 18.28
N HIS A 5 12.41 -11.71 18.51
CA HIS A 5 11.53 -11.25 17.44
C HIS A 5 12.19 -9.97 16.91
N LYS A 6 12.87 -10.08 15.76
CA LYS A 6 13.43 -8.93 15.04
C LYS A 6 12.31 -7.90 14.88
N ASN A 7 12.53 -6.68 15.36
CA ASN A 7 11.65 -5.53 15.17
C ASN A 7 11.33 -5.41 13.68
N ARG A 8 10.21 -5.99 13.25
CA ARG A 8 9.74 -5.94 11.88
C ARG A 8 9.21 -4.53 11.71
N GLN A 9 10.08 -3.62 11.28
CA GLN A 9 9.80 -2.23 10.98
C GLN A 9 8.59 -2.17 10.05
N SER A 10 7.42 -1.86 10.60
CA SER A 10 6.27 -1.58 9.77
C SER A 10 6.48 -0.20 9.17
N PHE A 11 6.45 -0.10 7.85
CA PHE A 11 6.42 1.21 7.15
C PHE A 11 5.13 1.99 7.40
N ARG A 12 4.23 1.44 8.22
CA ARG A 12 2.96 2.02 8.55
C ARG A 12 3.18 3.16 9.54
N ASP A 13 2.64 4.33 9.21
CA ASP A 13 2.61 5.48 10.09
C ASP A 13 1.93 5.10 11.44
N PRO A 14 2.62 5.31 12.59
CA PRO A 14 2.07 4.99 13.91
C PRO A 14 0.83 5.82 14.26
N THR A 15 0.66 7.00 13.67
CA THR A 15 -0.50 7.88 13.92
C THR A 15 -1.75 7.44 13.15
N ARG A 16 -1.60 6.62 12.11
CA ARG A 16 -2.71 6.20 11.26
C ARG A 16 -3.62 5.20 11.99
N PRO A 17 -4.93 5.48 12.15
CA PRO A 17 -5.85 4.57 12.82
C PRO A 17 -5.83 3.17 12.22
N ARG A 18 -5.90 2.14 13.07
CA ARG A 18 -6.04 0.75 12.63
C ARG A 18 -7.35 0.60 11.85
N ARG A 19 -7.27 -0.11 10.71
CA ARG A 19 -8.41 -0.37 9.79
C ARG A 19 -8.92 0.85 9.01
N LYS A 20 -8.19 1.97 8.98
CA LYS A 20 -8.54 3.08 8.07
C LYS A 20 -8.41 2.62 6.62
N ARG A 21 -9.50 2.73 5.86
CA ARG A 21 -9.51 2.49 4.40
C ARG A 21 -8.63 3.52 3.69
N LEU A 22 -8.08 3.15 2.54
CA LEU A 22 -7.39 4.11 1.68
C LEU A 22 -8.40 5.17 1.21
N SER A 23 -8.00 6.44 1.26
CA SER A 23 -8.74 7.50 0.57
C SER A 23 -8.57 7.33 -0.94
N GLU A 24 -9.50 7.90 -1.71
CA GLU A 24 -9.40 7.91 -3.17
C GLU A 24 -8.09 8.55 -3.66
N CYS A 25 -7.67 9.64 -3.02
CA CYS A 25 -6.38 10.29 -3.29
C CYS A 25 -5.20 9.34 -3.04
N GLU A 26 -5.18 8.61 -1.92
CA GLU A 26 -4.13 7.61 -1.64
C GLU A 26 -4.15 6.47 -2.68
N ARG A 27 -5.33 6.01 -3.10
CA ARG A 27 -5.47 4.97 -4.14
C ARG A 27 -4.90 5.45 -5.47
N THR A 28 -5.27 6.66 -5.91
CA THR A 28 -4.74 7.26 -7.15
C THR A 28 -3.23 7.41 -7.07
N GLN A 29 -2.68 7.93 -5.96
CA GLN A 29 -1.23 8.05 -5.78
C GLN A 29 -0.51 6.69 -5.87
N ILE A 30 -1.06 5.64 -5.24
CA ILE A 30 -0.50 4.28 -5.34
C ILE A 30 -0.46 3.82 -6.79
N LEU A 31 -1.56 3.98 -7.53
CA LEU A 31 -1.66 3.52 -8.91
C LEU A 31 -0.79 4.34 -9.87
N THR A 32 -0.71 5.66 -9.70
CA THR A 32 0.20 6.53 -10.45
C THR A 32 1.66 6.12 -10.22
N LEU A 33 2.07 5.94 -8.96
CA LEU A 33 3.45 5.56 -8.64
C LEU A 33 3.80 4.16 -9.17
N TYR A 34 2.84 3.22 -9.15
CA TYR A 34 3.06 1.86 -9.62
C TYR A 34 3.05 1.76 -11.16
N ASN A 35 2.00 2.27 -11.81
CA ASN A 35 1.79 2.09 -13.26
C ASN A 35 2.57 3.10 -14.11
N ILE A 36 2.68 4.36 -13.67
CA ILE A 36 3.34 5.42 -14.45
C ILE A 36 4.82 5.50 -14.09
N ALA A 37 5.14 5.63 -12.81
CA ALA A 37 6.52 5.79 -12.38
C ALA A 37 7.30 4.45 -12.28
N GLY A 38 6.61 3.30 -12.33
CA GLY A 38 7.24 1.98 -12.26
C GLY A 38 7.84 1.64 -10.90
N TRP A 39 7.38 2.29 -9.81
CA TRP A 39 7.95 2.07 -8.49
C TRP A 39 7.57 0.70 -7.92
N ASN A 40 8.51 0.07 -7.21
CA ASN A 40 8.22 -1.17 -6.52
C ASN A 40 7.29 -0.93 -5.30
N LYS A 41 6.49 -1.95 -4.96
CA LYS A 41 5.47 -1.88 -3.89
C LYS A 41 6.04 -1.44 -2.53
N THR A 42 7.29 -1.79 -2.24
CA THR A 42 7.96 -1.44 -0.98
C THR A 42 8.34 0.05 -0.93
N ALA A 43 8.81 0.62 -2.03
CA ALA A 43 9.13 2.03 -2.14
C ALA A 43 7.87 2.90 -1.99
N ILE A 44 6.77 2.50 -2.64
CA ILE A 44 5.46 3.16 -2.50
C ILE A 44 4.98 3.11 -1.05
N ALA A 45 5.05 1.92 -0.41
CA ALA A 45 4.66 1.74 0.98
C ALA A 45 5.45 2.66 1.94
N ARG A 46 6.77 2.79 1.73
CA ARG A 46 7.62 3.71 2.50
C ARG A 46 7.25 5.17 2.25
N LYS A 47 7.08 5.55 0.98
CA LYS A 47 6.78 6.94 0.58
C LYS A 47 5.47 7.43 1.17
N LEU A 48 4.46 6.56 1.23
CA LEU A 48 3.10 6.90 1.68
C LEU A 48 2.85 6.54 3.15
N GLY A 49 3.83 5.99 3.88
CA GLY A 49 3.62 5.56 5.27
C GLY A 49 2.58 4.43 5.41
N LEU A 50 2.48 3.56 4.40
CA LEU A 50 1.48 2.50 4.30
C LEU A 50 2.06 1.12 4.57
N ALA A 51 1.21 0.19 4.99
CA ALA A 51 1.59 -1.21 5.01
C ALA A 51 1.73 -1.75 3.57
N ARG A 52 2.78 -2.53 3.30
CA ARG A 52 2.99 -3.15 1.98
C ARG A 52 1.78 -3.96 1.49
N LEU A 53 1.09 -4.65 2.41
CA LEU A 53 -0.13 -5.39 2.09
C LEU A 53 -1.24 -4.48 1.58
N THR A 54 -1.38 -3.28 2.14
CA THR A 54 -2.37 -2.29 1.69
C THR A 54 -2.09 -1.82 0.27
N VAL A 55 -0.82 -1.55 -0.06
CA VAL A 55 -0.42 -1.20 -1.44
C VAL A 55 -0.69 -2.36 -2.39
N GLN A 56 -0.36 -3.59 -1.99
CA GLN A 56 -0.61 -4.78 -2.80
C GLN A 56 -2.10 -5.02 -3.06
N LEU A 57 -2.96 -4.89 -2.04
CA LEU A 57 -4.41 -5.01 -2.19
C LEU A 57 -4.96 -3.95 -3.15
N CYS A 58 -4.52 -2.69 -3.01
CA CYS A 58 -4.96 -1.60 -3.90
C CYS A 58 -4.63 -1.87 -5.38
N ILE A 59 -3.41 -2.34 -5.66
CA ILE A 59 -2.99 -2.67 -7.03
C ILE A 59 -3.80 -3.86 -7.57
N ASN A 60 -3.99 -4.90 -6.77
CA ASN A 60 -4.77 -6.08 -7.17
C ASN A 60 -6.23 -5.72 -7.45
N GLU A 61 -6.87 -4.92 -6.59
CA GLU A 61 -8.24 -4.42 -6.81
C GLU A 61 -8.33 -3.65 -8.14
N ALA A 62 -7.36 -2.77 -8.42
CA ALA A 62 -7.33 -2.02 -9.67
C ALA A 62 -7.13 -2.91 -10.91
N SER A 63 -6.36 -4.00 -10.80
CA SER A 63 -6.22 -4.98 -11.89
C SER A 63 -7.44 -5.88 -12.06
N SER A 64 -8.18 -6.18 -10.99
CA SER A 64 -9.39 -7.01 -11.02
C SER A 64 -10.64 -6.27 -11.51
N HIS A 65 -10.61 -4.94 -11.54
CA HIS A 65 -11.64 -4.12 -12.18
C HIS A 65 -11.11 -3.53 -13.49
N PRO A 66 -10.99 -4.30 -14.60
CA PRO A 66 -11.01 -3.69 -15.91
C PRO A 66 -12.43 -3.19 -16.12
N SER A 67 -12.61 -1.87 -16.00
CA SER A 67 -13.72 -1.08 -16.54
C SER A 67 -14.82 -1.92 -17.24
N SER A 68 -15.74 -2.49 -16.46
CA SER A 68 -17.03 -2.94 -17.00
C SER A 68 -17.96 -1.73 -16.99
N ASN A 69 -17.61 -0.70 -17.75
CA ASN A 69 -18.55 0.36 -18.11
C ASN A 69 -18.94 0.09 -19.57
N THR A 70 -20.09 -0.56 -19.72
CA THR A 70 -20.89 -0.59 -20.95
C THR A 70 -21.77 0.65 -20.99
#